data_AF-A0A2V7RSS2-F1
#
_entry.id   AF-A0A2V7RSS2-F1
#
_cell.length_a   1.000
_cell.length_b   1.000
_cell.length_c   1.000
_cell.angle_alpha   90.00
_cell.angle_beta   90.00
_cell.angle_gamma   90.00
#
_symmetry.space_group_name_H-M   'P 1'
#
loop_
_entity.id
_entity.type
_entity.pdbx_description
1 polymer ?
#
loop_
_entity_poly.entity_id
_entity_poly.type
_entity_poly.pdbx_seq_one_letter_code
_entity_poly.pdbx_strand_id
1 'polypeptide(L)'
;NGPPFYEVSFLGAPNWFSNGALGRPYGITRLPLTFSPAVTDPSELSAVQQPVADGPNLVRCFLQAEPAHKLPRLSGVPIVILTSEASFRATYDHCTSKFLTQAGVPNTHLRLESVGVHGNGHMMMLEKNNLEIAAVISKLLEHGLRLRGKDDAGR
;
A
#
# COMPACT_ATOMS: atom_id res chain seq x y z
N ASN A 1 6.62 6.30 5.30
CA ASN A 1 5.31 6.16 5.99
C ASN A 1 5.14 4.73 6.47
N GLY A 2 4.18 4.43 7.35
CA GLY A 2 3.76 3.05 7.68
C GLY A 2 2.45 2.67 6.98
N PRO A 3 1.79 1.55 7.36
CA PRO A 3 0.49 1.16 6.81
C PRO A 3 -0.68 1.95 7.39
N PRO A 4 -1.91 1.81 6.87
CA PRO A 4 -3.03 2.59 7.34
C PRO A 4 -3.29 2.48 8.85
N PHE A 5 -3.70 3.59 9.46
CA PHE A 5 -4.01 3.75 10.88
C PHE A 5 -2.83 3.56 11.83
N TYR A 6 -2.42 2.31 12.06
CA TYR A 6 -1.45 1.96 13.09
C TYR A 6 -0.06 1.73 12.49
N GLU A 7 0.99 2.06 13.24
CA GLU A 7 2.35 1.66 12.90
C GLU A 7 2.52 0.14 13.05
N VAL A 8 3.62 -0.39 12.50
CA VAL A 8 4.01 -1.79 12.65
C VAL A 8 5.28 -1.84 13.49
N SER A 9 5.27 -2.68 14.51
CA SER A 9 6.46 -3.05 15.27
C SER A 9 7.01 -4.36 14.74
N PHE A 10 8.29 -4.37 14.35
CA PHE A 10 8.99 -5.55 13.87
C PHE A 10 9.67 -6.26 15.05
N LEU A 11 9.14 -7.40 15.46
CA LEU A 11 9.62 -8.13 16.64
C LEU A 11 10.64 -9.22 16.30
N GLY A 12 10.59 -9.76 15.07
CA GLY A 12 11.31 -10.96 14.68
C GLY A 12 10.57 -12.26 15.01
N ALA A 13 11.15 -13.40 14.65
CA ALA A 13 10.53 -14.71 14.85
C ALA A 13 10.30 -15.02 16.36
N PRO A 14 9.25 -15.77 16.73
CA PRO A 14 8.24 -16.38 15.83
C PRO A 14 7.10 -15.42 15.45
N ASN A 15 6.89 -14.37 16.23
CA ASN A 15 5.79 -13.42 16.06
C ASN A 15 6.31 -12.16 15.36
N TRP A 16 6.54 -12.24 14.04
CA TRP A 16 7.24 -11.22 13.26
C TRP A 16 6.75 -9.77 13.43
N PHE A 17 5.44 -9.57 13.68
CA PHE A 17 4.81 -8.26 13.71
C PHE A 17 3.86 -8.08 14.90
N SER A 18 3.80 -6.87 15.44
CA SER A 18 2.71 -6.41 16.30
C SER A 18 2.23 -5.01 15.88
N ASN A 19 1.04 -4.66 16.35
CA ASN A 19 0.48 -3.32 16.13
C ASN A 19 1.27 -2.30 16.97
N GLY A 20 1.69 -1.21 16.34
CA GLY A 20 2.28 -0.05 17.00
C GLY A 20 1.24 1.02 17.33
N ALA A 21 1.71 2.23 17.65
CA ALA A 21 0.84 3.37 17.95
C ALA A 21 0.00 3.80 16.74
N LEU A 22 -1.12 4.48 17.00
CA LEU A 22 -1.91 5.15 15.96
C LEU A 22 -1.05 6.24 15.30
N GLY A 23 -0.58 5.99 14.09
CA GLY A 23 0.32 6.88 13.34
C GLY A 23 -0.39 7.75 12.31
N ARG A 24 -1.54 7.31 11.80
CA ARG A 24 -2.33 7.94 10.72
C ARG A 24 -3.82 7.86 11.04
N PRO A 25 -4.34 8.73 11.93
CA PRO A 25 -5.75 8.73 12.32
C PRO A 25 -6.74 8.79 11.14
N TYR A 26 -6.37 9.41 10.01
CA TYR A 26 -7.20 9.50 8.81
C TYR A 26 -6.91 8.40 7.78
N GLY A 27 -6.58 7.20 8.26
CA GLY A 27 -6.22 6.05 7.42
C GLY A 27 -4.79 6.17 6.89
N ILE A 28 -4.56 7.01 5.89
CA ILE A 28 -3.24 7.15 5.23
C ILE A 28 -2.48 8.43 5.61
N THR A 29 -3.14 9.37 6.28
CA THR A 29 -2.57 10.66 6.68
C THR A 29 -2.77 10.97 8.16
N ARG A 30 -1.94 11.87 8.69
CA ARG A 30 -2.12 12.44 10.04
C ARG A 30 -3.13 13.58 10.07
N LEU A 31 -3.29 14.27 8.95
CA LEU A 31 -4.22 15.38 8.77
C LEU A 31 -5.47 14.91 8.02
N PRO A 32 -6.61 15.57 8.25
CA PRO A 32 -7.87 15.23 7.58
C PRO A 32 -7.74 15.34 6.05
N LEU A 33 -8.42 14.41 5.38
CA LEU A 33 -8.67 14.46 3.94
C LEU A 33 -10.14 14.79 3.68
N THR A 34 -10.49 15.08 2.43
CA THR A 34 -11.89 15.25 2.04
C THR A 34 -12.55 13.88 1.85
N PHE A 35 -13.21 13.40 2.89
CA PHE A 35 -14.02 12.19 2.86
C PHE A 35 -15.47 12.46 2.43
N SER A 36 -16.13 11.43 1.89
CA SER A 36 -17.57 11.39 1.64
C SER A 36 -18.13 10.02 2.07
N PRO A 37 -18.97 9.93 3.10
CA PRO A 37 -19.46 11.02 3.97
C PRO A 37 -18.33 11.81 4.63
N ALA A 38 -18.59 13.07 4.99
CA ALA A 38 -17.58 13.91 5.64
C ALA A 38 -17.15 13.30 6.99
N VAL A 39 -15.86 13.36 7.29
CA VAL A 39 -15.26 12.90 8.55
C VAL A 39 -14.80 14.12 9.32
N THR A 40 -15.38 14.36 10.49
CA THR A 40 -15.02 15.50 11.36
C THR A 40 -14.11 15.09 12.51
N ASP A 41 -14.24 13.85 12.96
CA ASP A 41 -13.36 13.19 13.92
C ASP A 41 -12.78 11.90 13.31
N PRO A 42 -11.47 11.63 13.44
CA PRO A 42 -10.86 10.45 12.83
C PRO A 42 -11.40 9.11 13.36
N SER A 43 -12.03 9.08 14.54
CA SER A 43 -12.67 7.87 15.08
C SER A 43 -13.87 7.41 14.24
N GLU A 44 -14.47 8.31 13.44
CA GLU A 44 -15.58 7.98 12.54
C GLU A 44 -15.17 6.93 11.50
N LEU A 45 -13.90 6.90 11.08
CA LEU A 45 -13.38 5.88 10.16
C LEU A 45 -13.37 4.46 10.75
N SER A 46 -13.43 4.34 12.08
CA SER A 46 -13.55 3.07 12.82
C SER A 46 -12.62 1.97 12.30
N ALA A 47 -11.32 2.09 12.56
CA ALA A 47 -10.32 1.16 12.03
C ALA A 47 -10.55 -0.30 12.48
N VAL A 48 -10.74 -1.22 11.53
CA VAL A 48 -10.96 -2.65 11.74
C VAL A 48 -9.74 -3.43 11.24
N GLN A 49 -9.13 -4.25 12.10
CA GLN A 49 -8.07 -5.16 11.69
C GLN A 49 -8.67 -6.40 11.02
N GLN A 50 -8.10 -6.81 9.88
CA GLN A 50 -8.43 -8.09 9.28
C GLN A 50 -8.16 -9.24 10.28
N PRO A 51 -8.99 -10.30 10.28
CA PRO A 51 -8.81 -11.43 11.20
C PRO A 51 -7.54 -12.23 10.86
N VAL A 52 -7.24 -12.38 9.57
CA VAL A 52 -6.13 -13.19 9.03
C VAL A 52 -5.30 -12.33 8.06
N ALA A 53 -3.99 -12.57 8.02
CA ALA A 53 -3.10 -11.91 7.07
C ALA A 53 -3.30 -12.48 5.66
N ASP A 54 -3.03 -11.67 4.64
CA ASP A 54 -3.23 -12.09 3.24
C ASP A 54 -2.17 -13.09 2.73
N GLY A 55 -1.08 -13.27 3.49
CA GLY A 55 -0.01 -14.17 3.12
C GLY A 55 1.07 -14.28 4.19
N PRO A 56 2.02 -15.22 4.02
CA PRO A 56 3.18 -15.33 4.89
C PRO A 56 3.99 -14.02 4.83
N ASN A 57 4.49 -13.58 5.98
CA ASN A 57 5.29 -12.35 6.11
C ASN A 57 4.55 -11.03 5.80
N LEU A 58 3.22 -11.06 5.68
CA LEU A 58 2.39 -9.86 5.56
C LEU A 58 1.71 -9.52 6.89
N VAL A 59 1.61 -8.23 7.17
CA VAL A 59 0.80 -7.76 8.30
C VAL A 59 -0.69 -7.91 8.00
N ARG A 60 -1.51 -8.04 9.05
CA ARG A 60 -2.96 -7.89 8.94
C ARG A 60 -3.29 -6.41 8.78
N CYS A 61 -4.03 -6.05 7.75
CA CYS A 61 -4.34 -4.65 7.47
C CYS A 61 -5.40 -4.11 8.44
N PHE A 62 -5.26 -2.84 8.79
CA PHE A 62 -6.36 -2.04 9.32
C PHE A 62 -7.05 -1.32 8.16
N LEU A 63 -8.36 -1.50 8.04
CA LEU A 63 -9.23 -0.88 7.04
C LEU A 63 -10.36 -0.12 7.75
N GLN A 64 -11.16 0.64 7.01
CA GLN A 64 -12.34 1.31 7.59
C GLN A 64 -13.41 0.27 7.94
N ALA A 65 -14.24 0.55 8.94
CA ALA A 65 -15.50 -0.16 9.08
C ALA A 65 -16.39 0.12 7.86
N GLU A 66 -17.21 -0.86 7.47
CA GLU A 66 -18.20 -0.67 6.41
C GLU A 66 -19.50 -0.08 6.98
N PRO A 67 -20.17 0.84 6.26
CA PRO A 67 -19.81 1.35 4.93
C PRO A 67 -18.63 2.35 4.97
N ALA A 68 -17.60 2.11 4.15
CA ALA A 68 -16.39 2.92 4.17
C ALA A 68 -16.61 4.33 3.57
N HIS A 69 -15.99 5.32 4.19
CA HIS A 69 -15.91 6.68 3.65
C HIS A 69 -15.00 6.70 2.42
N LYS A 70 -15.43 7.46 1.40
CA LYS A 70 -14.74 7.59 0.11
C LYS A 70 -13.88 8.84 0.06
N LEU A 71 -12.85 8.83 -0.79
CA LEU A 71 -11.94 9.95 -1.02
C LEU A 71 -12.14 10.54 -2.42
N PRO A 72 -13.25 11.29 -2.66
CA PRO A 72 -13.60 11.77 -4.01
C PRO A 72 -12.55 12.71 -4.63
N ARG A 73 -11.72 13.38 -3.80
CA ARG A 73 -10.64 14.25 -4.31
C ARG A 73 -9.45 13.46 -4.86
N LEU A 74 -9.34 12.18 -4.53
CA LEU A 74 -8.27 11.29 -5.01
C LEU A 74 -8.75 10.30 -6.07
N SER A 75 -10.07 10.06 -6.19
CA SER A 75 -10.60 9.02 -7.10
C SER A 75 -10.30 9.26 -8.58
N GLY A 76 -10.02 10.50 -8.98
CA GLY A 76 -9.61 10.85 -10.35
C GLY A 76 -8.10 10.93 -10.57
N VAL A 77 -7.28 10.70 -9.53
CA VAL A 77 -5.81 10.79 -9.61
C VAL A 77 -5.25 9.40 -9.91
N PRO A 78 -4.48 9.22 -10.98
CA PRO A 78 -3.78 7.97 -11.25
C PRO A 78 -2.70 7.68 -10.17
N ILE A 79 -2.78 6.54 -9.48
CA ILE A 79 -1.87 6.17 -8.38
C ILE A 79 -1.21 4.81 -8.63
N VAL A 80 0.12 4.75 -8.50
CA VAL A 80 0.89 3.49 -8.34
C VAL A 80 1.53 3.46 -6.96
N ILE A 81 1.44 2.31 -6.31
CA ILE A 81 2.27 1.91 -5.17
C ILE A 81 3.30 0.93 -5.72
N LEU A 82 4.57 1.33 -5.74
CA LEU A 82 5.67 0.48 -6.21
C LEU A 82 6.41 -0.08 -5.00
N THR A 83 6.50 -1.41 -4.92
CA THR A 83 7.10 -2.12 -3.78
C THR A 83 8.19 -3.05 -4.28
N SER A 84 9.32 -3.06 -3.59
CA SER A 84 10.44 -3.99 -3.83
C SER A 84 10.45 -5.10 -2.78
N GLU A 85 10.82 -6.32 -3.18
CA GLU A 85 10.68 -7.52 -2.35
C GLU A 85 11.52 -7.51 -1.06
N ALA A 86 12.70 -6.88 -1.05
CA ALA A 86 13.58 -6.81 0.12
C ALA A 86 13.35 -5.55 0.97
N SER A 87 12.34 -4.73 0.64
CA SER A 87 11.94 -3.59 1.47
C SER A 87 11.13 -4.03 2.68
N PHE A 88 11.35 -3.41 3.84
CA PHE A 88 10.46 -3.57 4.99
C PHE A 88 9.01 -3.19 4.66
N ARG A 89 8.78 -2.34 3.66
CA ARG A 89 7.46 -1.94 3.14
C ARG A 89 6.74 -3.10 2.43
N ALA A 90 7.46 -4.12 1.94
CA ALA A 90 6.87 -5.32 1.32
C ALA A 90 5.91 -6.06 2.25
N THR A 91 6.07 -5.88 3.56
CA THR A 91 5.23 -6.50 4.59
C THR A 91 3.86 -5.84 4.73
N TYR A 92 3.67 -4.61 4.23
CA TYR A 92 2.45 -3.84 4.53
C TYR A 92 1.96 -2.85 3.45
N ASP A 93 2.67 -2.65 2.33
CA ASP A 93 2.22 -1.73 1.26
C ASP A 93 0.88 -2.15 0.65
N HIS A 94 0.58 -3.46 0.63
CA HIS A 94 -0.71 -4.00 0.19
C HIS A 94 -1.89 -3.45 1.02
N CYS A 95 -1.68 -3.13 2.29
CA CYS A 95 -2.69 -2.51 3.13
C CYS A 95 -3.04 -1.09 2.67
N THR A 96 -2.05 -0.33 2.19
CA THR A 96 -2.31 1.01 1.62
C THR A 96 -3.13 0.89 0.34
N SER A 97 -2.79 -0.08 -0.53
CA SER A 97 -3.57 -0.36 -1.75
C SER A 97 -5.02 -0.73 -1.41
N LYS A 98 -5.23 -1.63 -0.45
CA LYS A 98 -6.57 -2.01 0.01
C LYS A 98 -7.37 -0.85 0.58
N PHE A 99 -6.76 -0.01 1.41
CA PHE A 99 -7.43 1.18 1.96
C PHE A 99 -7.87 2.14 0.86
N LEU A 100 -6.99 2.43 -0.12
CA LEU A 100 -7.34 3.29 -1.26
C LEU A 100 -8.49 2.70 -2.07
N THR A 101 -8.43 1.41 -2.38
CA THR A 101 -9.52 0.69 -3.07
C THR A 101 -10.83 0.78 -2.28
N GLN A 102 -10.80 0.54 -0.97
CA GLN A 102 -11.97 0.65 -0.09
C GLN A 102 -12.53 2.08 -0.06
N ALA A 103 -11.66 3.09 -0.10
CA ALA A 103 -12.01 4.50 -0.17
C ALA A 103 -12.44 4.98 -1.58
N GLY A 104 -12.63 4.06 -2.54
CA GLY A 104 -13.07 4.40 -3.90
C GLY A 104 -11.99 5.06 -4.76
N VAL A 105 -10.71 4.86 -4.44
CA VAL A 105 -9.56 5.40 -5.18
C VAL A 105 -8.91 4.27 -5.99
N PRO A 106 -9.07 4.26 -7.33
CA PRO A 106 -8.37 3.33 -8.19
C PRO A 106 -6.85 3.47 -8.02
N ASN A 107 -6.17 2.34 -7.85
CA ASN A 107 -4.73 2.31 -7.69
C ASN A 107 -4.15 1.01 -8.25
N THR A 108 -2.88 1.05 -8.60
CA THR A 108 -2.09 -0.14 -8.97
C THR A 108 -1.06 -0.40 -7.88
N HIS A 109 -1.05 -1.60 -7.31
CA HIS A 109 0.08 -2.06 -6.48
C HIS A 109 0.98 -2.95 -7.33
N LEU A 110 2.15 -2.45 -7.70
CA LEU A 110 3.14 -3.19 -8.48
C LEU A 110 4.27 -3.65 -7.56
N ARG A 111 4.55 -4.96 -7.59
CA ARG A 111 5.71 -5.57 -6.94
C ARG A 111 6.81 -5.76 -7.99
N LEU A 112 8.02 -5.26 -7.74
CA LEU A 112 9.10 -5.26 -8.75
C LEU A 112 9.46 -6.68 -9.25
N GLU A 113 9.41 -7.66 -8.36
CA GLU A 113 9.72 -9.05 -8.67
C GLU A 113 8.70 -9.67 -9.66
N SER A 114 7.45 -9.17 -9.67
CA SER A 114 6.42 -9.67 -10.60
C SER A 114 6.68 -9.22 -12.05
N VAL A 115 7.57 -8.23 -12.23
CA VAL A 115 8.06 -7.76 -13.54
C VAL A 115 9.53 -8.10 -13.77
N GLY A 116 10.10 -8.97 -12.93
CA GLY A 116 11.45 -9.52 -13.10
C GLY A 116 12.59 -8.66 -12.55
N VAL A 117 12.29 -7.64 -11.75
CA VAL A 117 13.30 -6.80 -11.08
C VAL A 117 13.43 -7.26 -9.62
N HIS A 118 14.60 -7.73 -9.23
CA HIS A 118 14.82 -8.46 -7.97
C HIS A 118 15.91 -7.84 -7.10
N GLY A 119 15.90 -8.20 -5.82
CA GLY A 119 16.95 -7.88 -4.84
C GLY A 119 16.87 -6.49 -4.23
N ASN A 120 15.91 -5.66 -4.64
CA ASN A 120 15.84 -4.27 -4.20
C ASN A 120 15.23 -4.07 -2.81
N GLY A 121 15.86 -3.21 -2.02
CA GLY A 121 15.38 -2.69 -0.75
C GLY A 121 14.53 -1.43 -0.90
N HIS A 122 14.31 -0.72 0.22
CA HIS A 122 13.40 0.45 0.24
C HIS A 122 13.90 1.63 -0.60
N MET A 123 15.21 1.91 -0.51
CA MET A 123 15.86 3.02 -1.20
C MET A 123 16.23 2.63 -2.64
N MET A 124 15.30 1.96 -3.34
CA MET A 124 15.50 1.35 -4.65
C MET A 124 16.02 2.33 -5.72
N MET A 125 15.77 3.63 -5.55
CA MET A 125 16.28 4.69 -6.44
C MET A 125 17.80 4.92 -6.32
N LEU A 126 18.43 4.46 -5.24
CA LEU A 126 19.87 4.60 -4.97
C LEU A 126 20.64 3.29 -5.22
N GLU A 127 19.95 2.22 -5.59
CA GLU A 127 20.57 0.90 -5.76
C GLU A 127 21.24 0.74 -7.13
N LYS A 128 22.08 -0.30 -7.25
CA LYS A 128 22.94 -0.51 -8.44
C LYS A 128 22.16 -0.63 -9.76
N ASN A 129 20.92 -1.14 -9.70
CA ASN A 129 20.02 -1.27 -10.84
C ASN A 129 18.91 -0.20 -10.84
N ASN A 130 19.13 0.97 -10.22
CA ASN A 130 18.13 2.04 -10.18
C ASN A 130 17.61 2.48 -11.57
N LEU A 131 18.44 2.39 -12.62
CA LEU A 131 18.01 2.69 -14.00
C LEU A 131 17.04 1.64 -14.56
N GLU A 132 17.14 0.38 -14.14
CA GLU A 132 16.17 -0.67 -14.48
C GLU A 132 14.81 -0.37 -13.84
N ILE A 133 14.82 0.04 -12.58
CA ILE A 133 13.61 0.47 -11.86
C ILE A 133 13.02 1.74 -12.49
N ALA A 134 13.86 2.70 -12.87
CA ALA A 134 13.42 3.91 -13.57
C ALA A 134 12.75 3.56 -14.91
N ALA A 135 13.24 2.55 -15.63
CA ALA A 135 12.61 2.07 -16.86
C ALA A 135 11.23 1.43 -16.59
N VAL A 136 11.04 0.72 -15.48
CA VAL A 136 9.70 0.24 -15.04
C VAL A 136 8.76 1.42 -14.79
N ILE A 137 9.23 2.45 -14.11
CA ILE A 137 8.44 3.67 -13.84
C ILE A 137 8.09 4.40 -15.14
N SER A 138 9.03 4.56 -16.08
CA SER A 138 8.76 5.19 -17.38
C SER A 138 7.65 4.46 -18.13
N LYS A 139 7.73 3.11 -18.19
CA LYS A 139 6.70 2.28 -18.82
C LYS A 139 5.34 2.43 -18.13
N LEU A 140 5.29 2.51 -16.80
CA LEU A 140 4.04 2.78 -16.09
C LEU A 140 3.43 4.12 -16.53
N LEU A 141 4.24 5.17 -16.61
CA LEU A 141 3.78 6.50 -17.01
C LEU A 141 3.28 6.52 -18.46
N GLU A 142 3.97 5.82 -19.36
CA GLU A 142 3.60 5.71 -20.78
C GLU A 142 2.33 4.88 -21.01
N HIS A 143 2.08 3.85 -20.19
CA HIS A 143 1.01 2.87 -20.38
C HIS A 143 -0.16 2.99 -19.39
N GLY A 144 -0.36 4.15 -18.76
CA GLY A 144 -1.53 4.40 -17.91
C GLY A 144 -1.53 3.60 -16.60
N LEU A 145 -0.34 3.44 -16.01
CA LEU A 145 -0.10 2.87 -14.68
C LEU A 145 -0.45 1.38 -14.53
N ARG A 146 -0.41 0.62 -15.62
CA ARG A 146 -0.56 -0.85 -15.59
C ARG A 146 0.53 -1.51 -16.41
N LEU A 147 1.21 -2.47 -15.81
CA LEU A 147 2.11 -3.38 -16.51
C LEU A 147 1.58 -4.81 -16.29
N ARG A 148 1.60 -5.63 -17.35
CA ARG A 148 1.26 -7.06 -17.24
C ARG A 148 2.38 -7.78 -16.49
N GLY A 149 2.03 -8.58 -15.49
CA GLY A 149 2.99 -9.47 -14.83
C GLY A 149 3.41 -10.60 -15.77
N LYS A 150 4.55 -11.26 -15.49
CA LYS A 150 4.93 -12.48 -16.23
C LYS A 150 3.86 -13.59 -16.13
N ASP A 151 3.11 -13.60 -15.03
CA ASP A 151 2.03 -14.58 -14.79
C ASP A 151 0.72 -14.27 -15.55
N ASP A 152 0.56 -13.04 -16.08
CA ASP A 152 -0.59 -12.63 -16.87
C ASP A 152 -0.45 -12.97 -18.37
N ALA A 153 0.73 -13.42 -18.81
CA ALA A 153 1.00 -13.75 -20.21
C ALA A 153 0.51 -15.16 -20.61
N GLY A 154 -0.03 -15.92 -19.66
CA GLY A 154 -0.46 -17.32 -19.84
C GLY A 154 -1.98 -17.55 -19.81
N ARG A 155 -2.82 -16.53 -19.98
CA ARG A 155 -4.28 -16.67 -19.98
C ARG A 155 -4.95 -16.04 -21.20
#